data_AF-A0A843J9P0-F1
#
_entry.id   AF-A0A843J9P0-F1
#
_cell.length_a   1.000
_cell.length_b   1.000
_cell.length_c   1.000
_cell.angle_alpha   90.00
_cell.angle_beta   90.00
_cell.angle_gamma   90.00
#
_symmetry.space_group_name_H-M   'P 1'
#
loop_
_entity.id
_entity.type
_entity.pdbx_description
1 polymer ?
#
loop_
_entity_poly.entity_id
_entity_poly.type
_entity_poly.pdbx_seq_one_letter_code
_entity_poly.pdbx_strand_id
1 'polypeptide(L)' 'MYFDSIAKIISERTGTDVSAIKPESRFVDLGVDSLDTVELLMDLEDEIGLQLDLDEKVETIEELDQFIQKKQKG' A
#
# COMPACT_ATOMS: atom_id res chain seq x y z
N MET A 1 -11.98 0.56 3.36
CA MET A 1 -10.62 0.22 3.80
C MET A 1 -9.98 -0.51 2.64
N TYR A 2 -8.90 0.04 2.12
CA TYR A 2 -8.09 -0.47 1.02
C TYR A 2 -7.03 -1.47 1.49
N PHE A 3 -6.98 -1.75 2.80
CA PHE A 3 -6.06 -2.72 3.41
C PHE A 3 -6.01 -4.05 2.66
N ASP A 4 -7.17 -4.63 2.30
CA ASP A 4 -7.21 -5.93 1.63
C ASP A 4 -6.55 -5.90 0.25
N SER A 5 -6.79 -4.84 -0.54
CA SER A 5 -6.12 -4.66 -1.84
C SER A 5 -4.61 -4.44 -1.66
N ILE A 6 -4.21 -3.58 -0.72
CA ILE A 6 -2.80 -3.31 -0.43
C ILE A 6 -2.08 -4.59 0.02
N ALA A 7 -2.64 -5.31 0.99
CA ALA A 7 -2.05 -6.52 1.54
C ALA A 7 -1.95 -7.63 0.50
N LYS A 8 -2.95 -7.74 -0.40
CA LYS A 8 -2.91 -8.68 -1.52
C LYS A 8 -1.77 -8.36 -2.49
N ILE A 9 -1.62 -7.09 -2.92
CA ILE A 9 -0.55 -6.68 -3.84
C ILE A 9 0.83 -6.92 -3.21
N ILE A 10 1.00 -6.58 -1.93
CA ILE A 10 2.26 -6.84 -1.21
C ILE A 10 2.54 -8.33 -1.10
N SER A 11 1.52 -9.14 -0.81
CA SER A 11 1.65 -10.60 -0.73
C SER A 11 2.09 -11.20 -2.06
N GLU A 12 1.50 -10.75 -3.17
CA GLU A 12 1.85 -11.22 -4.52
C GLU A 12 3.29 -10.83 -4.92
N ARG A 13 3.76 -9.65 -4.48
CA ARG A 13 5.11 -9.14 -4.77
C ARG A 13 6.19 -9.76 -3.90
N THR A 14 5.96 -9.80 -2.59
CA THR A 14 6.96 -10.22 -1.59
C THR A 14 6.91 -11.73 -1.31
N GLY A 15 5.83 -12.40 -1.69
CA GLY A 15 5.54 -13.77 -1.30
C GLY A 15 5.15 -13.94 0.17
N THR A 16 4.98 -12.83 0.91
CA THR A 16 4.52 -12.84 2.30
C THR A 16 3.05 -13.23 2.36
N ASP A 17 2.64 -14.02 3.35
CA ASP A 17 1.23 -14.37 3.52
C ASP A 17 0.40 -13.13 3.91
N VAL A 18 -0.75 -12.91 3.27
CA VAL A 18 -1.66 -11.80 3.58
C VAL A 18 -2.04 -11.79 5.07
N SER A 19 -2.16 -12.96 5.70
CA SER A 19 -2.47 -13.10 7.13
C SER A 19 -1.34 -12.64 8.06
N ALA A 20 -0.10 -12.59 7.56
CA ALA A 20 1.05 -12.07 8.29
C ALA A 20 1.19 -10.54 8.17
N ILE A 21 0.50 -9.92 7.21
CA ILE A 21 0.49 -8.47 7.00
C ILE A 21 -0.49 -7.86 8.00
N LYS A 22 -0.03 -6.86 8.75
CA LYS A 22 -0.85 -6.11 9.70
C LYS A 22 -0.93 -4.65 9.30
N PRO A 23 -1.95 -3.91 9.76
CA PRO A 23 -2.03 -2.47 9.54
C PRO A 23 -0.78 -1.74 10.06
N GLU A 24 -0.23 -2.21 11.18
CA GLU A 24 0.97 -1.64 11.80
C GLU A 24 2.28 -2.09 11.14
N SER A 25 2.23 -3.05 10.20
CA SER A 25 3.43 -3.54 9.51
C SER A 25 4.02 -2.44 8.63
N ARG A 26 5.35 -2.33 8.64
CA ARG A 26 6.07 -1.41 7.75
C ARG A 26 6.37 -2.07 6.42
N PHE A 27 6.30 -1.32 5.33
CA PHE A 27 6.66 -1.80 3.99
C PHE A 27 8.07 -2.42 3.96
N VAL A 28 9.03 -1.75 4.60
CA VAL A 28 10.43 -2.22 4.69
C VAL A 28 10.59 -3.54 5.44
N ASP A 29 9.72 -3.83 6.42
CA ASP A 29 9.77 -5.07 7.20
C ASP A 29 9.18 -6.25 6.41
N LEU A 30 8.28 -5.94 5.47
CA LEU A 30 7.69 -6.90 4.52
C LEU A 30 8.60 -7.14 3.30
N GLY A 31 9.75 -6.46 3.23
CA GLY A 31 10.67 -6.55 2.10
C GLY A 31 10.25 -5.72 0.89
N VAL A 32 9.35 -4.75 1.07
CA VAL A 32 8.97 -3.77 0.06
C VAL A 32 9.93 -2.59 0.15
N ASP A 33 10.70 -2.36 -0.91
CA ASP A 33 11.60 -1.22 -0.99
C ASP A 33 10.91 0.03 -1.59
N SER A 34 11.66 1.12 -1.76
CA SER A 34 11.12 2.36 -2.33
C SER A 34 10.66 2.21 -3.78
N LEU A 35 11.26 1.31 -4.56
CA LEU A 35 10.88 1.06 -5.95
C LEU A 35 9.61 0.20 -5.99
N ASP A 36 9.55 -0.85 -5.18
CA ASP A 36 8.36 -1.69 -5.03
C ASP A 36 7.15 -0.88 -4.55
N THR A 37 7.38 0.11 -3.68
CA THR A 37 6.34 1.04 -3.23
C THR A 37 5.78 1.85 -4.40
N VAL A 38 6.63 2.34 -5.31
CA VAL A 38 6.18 3.09 -6.50
C VAL A 38 5.31 2.20 -7.38
N GLU A 39 5.74 0.98 -7.67
CA GLU A 39 4.95 0.07 -8.52
C GLU A 39 3.63 -0.35 -7.84
N LEU A 40 3.64 -0.59 -6.53
CA LEU A 40 2.44 -0.89 -5.76
C LEU A 40 1.42 0.25 -5.81
N LEU A 41 1.90 1.50 -5.78
CA LEU A 41 1.02 2.65 -5.94
C LEU A 41 0.43 2.67 -7.34
N MET A 42 1.22 2.47 -8.39
CA MET A 42 0.70 2.43 -9.76
C MET A 42 -0.40 1.36 -9.93
N ASP A 43 -0.19 0.15 -9.39
CA ASP A 43 -1.21 -0.90 -9.40
C ASP A 43 -2.48 -0.48 -8.65
N LEU A 44 -2.32 0.15 -7.48
CA LEU A 44 -3.45 0.66 -6.70
C LEU A 44 -4.17 1.80 -7.42
N GLU A 45 -3.44 2.74 -8.03
CA GLU A 45 -3.96 3.87 -8.80
C GLU A 45 -4.86 3.36 -9.94
N ASP A 46 -4.41 2.32 -10.65
CA ASP A 46 -5.17 1.66 -11.72
C ASP A 46 -6.38 0.90 -11.17
N GLU A 47 -6.26 0.21 -10.03
CA GLU A 47 -7.36 -0.57 -9.42
C GLU A 47 -8.47 0.34 -8.88
N ILE A 48 -8.11 1.46 -8.25
CA ILE A 48 -9.06 2.36 -7.58
C ILE A 48 -9.42 3.59 -8.42
N GLY A 49 -8.70 3.84 -9.51
CA GLY A 49 -8.88 4.98 -10.41
C GLY A 49 -8.55 6.33 -9.78
N LEU A 50 -7.59 6.40 -8.86
CA LEU A 50 -7.21 7.60 -8.11
C LEU A 50 -5.70 7.81 -8.20
N GLN A 51 -5.26 9.04 -8.45
CA GLN A 51 -3.84 9.38 -8.45
C GLN A 51 -3.31 9.53 -7.01
N LEU A 52 -2.28 8.75 -6.68
CA LEU A 52 -1.62 8.66 -5.40
C LEU A 52 -0.22 9.29 -5.49
N ASP A 53 -0.17 10.63 -5.54
CA ASP A 53 1.11 11.35 -5.41
C ASP A 53 1.58 11.27 -3.94
N LEU A 54 2.46 10.31 -3.63
CA LEU A 54 3.13 10.24 -2.32
C LEU A 54 4.20 11.34 -2.19
N ASP A 55 3.75 12.57 -2.00
CA ASP A 55 4.62 13.65 -1.48
C ASP A 55 4.99 13.38 -0.01
N GLU A 56 4.14 12.63 0.71
CA GLU A 56 4.40 12.18 2.08
C GLU A 56 4.95 10.76 2.09
N LYS A 57 6.02 10.54 2.88
CA LYS A 57 6.53 9.20 3.16
C LYS A 57 5.48 8.41 3.93
N VAL A 58 5.09 7.28 3.35
CA VAL A 58 4.23 6.29 4.01
C VAL A 58 5.12 5.17 4.50
N GLU A 59 5.08 4.87 5.80
CA GLU A 59 5.94 3.83 6.37
C GLU A 59 5.15 2.55 6.64
N THR A 60 3.86 2.66 6.96
CA THR A 60 2.99 1.54 7.36
C THR A 60 1.80 1.33 6.42
N ILE A 61 1.25 0.11 6.43
CA ILE A 61 0.06 -0.23 5.63
C ILE A 61 -1.14 0.64 6.01
N GLU A 62 -1.33 0.88 7.32
CA GLU A 62 -2.42 1.73 7.82
C GLU A 62 -2.31 3.16 7.29
N GLU A 63 -1.12 3.75 7.30
CA GLU A 63 -0.92 5.11 6.76
C GLU A 63 -1.28 5.17 5.27
N LEU A 64 -0.95 4.14 4.49
CA LEU A 64 -1.31 4.09 3.07
C LEU A 64 -2.83 3.98 2.90
N ASP A 65 -3.49 3.09 3.64
CA ASP A 65 -4.95 2.95 3.59
C ASP A 65 -5.64 4.28 3.96
N GLN A 66 -5.19 4.93 5.02
CA GLN A 66 -5.72 6.23 5.44
C GLN A 66 -5.47 7.32 4.38
N PHE A 67 -4.30 7.33 3.75
CA PHE A 67 -3.97 8.27 2.68
C PHE A 67 -4.93 8.13 1.49
N ILE A 68 -5.15 6.90 1.03
CA ILE A 68 -6.08 6.59 -0.06
C ILE A 68 -7.50 7.01 0.31
N GLN A 69 -7.96 6.68 1.52
CA GLN A 69 -9.30 7.06 1.99
C GLN A 69 -9.50 8.58 2.06
N LYS A 70 -8.46 9.33 2.45
CA LYS A 70 -8.50 10.80 2.46
C LYS A 70 -8.60 11.35 1.04
N LYS A 71 -7.81 10.83 0.11
CA LYS A 71 -7.81 11.27 -1.30
C LYS A 71 -9.11 10.96 -2.03
N GLN A 72 -9.73 9.80 -1.77
CA GLN A 72 -11.01 9.43 -2.39
C GLN A 72 -12.20 10.29 -1.91
N LYS A 73 -12.14 10.79 -0.67
CA LYS A 73 -13.19 11.68 -0.13
C LYS A 73 -13.00 13.14 -0.53
N GLY A 74 -11.91 13.48 -1.19
CA GLY A 74 -11.58 14.82 -1.69
C GLY A 74 -12.21 15.15 -3.02
#